data_AF-A0A645G5A5-F1
#
_entry.id   AF-A0A645G5A5-F1
#
_cell.length_a   1.000
_cell.length_b   1.000
_cell.length_c   1.000
_cell.angle_alpha   90.00
_cell.angle_beta   90.00
_cell.angle_gamma   90.00
#
_symmetry.space_group_name_H-M   'P 1'
#
loop_
_entity.id
_entity.type
_entity.pdbx_description
1 polymer ?
#
loop_
_entity_poly.entity_id
_entity_poly.type
_entity_poly.pdbx_seq_one_letter_code
_entity_poly.pdbx_strand_id
1 'polypeptide(L)' 'MVGGAPITSEFAKQIGADAYTADAASAAQVAKSFV' A
#
# COMPACT_ATOMS: atom_id res chain seq x y z
N MET A 1 -3.49 4.29 2.05
CA MET A 1 -2.76 3.11 1.50
C MET A 1 -2.89 3.10 -0.01
N VAL A 2 -1.83 2.79 -0.75
CA VAL A 2 -1.82 2.73 -2.23
C VAL A 2 -1.19 1.41 -2.71
N GLY A 3 -1.62 0.91 -3.86
CA GLY A 3 -1.13 -0.38 -4.37
C GLY A 3 -1.58 -0.69 -5.79
N GLY A 4 -0.92 -1.67 -6.42
CA GLY A 4 -1.19 -2.12 -7.79
C GLY A 4 0.08 -2.30 -8.62
N ALA A 5 0.00 -3.08 -9.71
CA ALA A 5 1.13 -3.41 -10.58
C ALA A 5 1.96 -2.21 -11.11
N PRO A 6 1.39 -1.03 -11.42
CA PRO A 6 2.19 0.13 -11.84
C PRO A 6 2.73 0.97 -10.67
N ILE A 7 2.32 0.69 -9.43
CA ILE A 7 2.68 1.47 -8.25
C ILE A 7 3.83 0.77 -7.52
N THR A 8 4.88 1.54 -7.21
CA THR A 8 6.02 1.07 -6.41
C THR A 8 5.98 1.64 -5.00
N SER A 9 6.71 1.01 -4.07
CA SER A 9 6.89 1.53 -2.71
C SER A 9 7.52 2.93 -2.69
N GLU A 10 8.35 3.25 -3.69
CA GLU A 10 9.01 4.53 -3.83
C GLU A 10 8.04 5.64 -4.23
N PHE A 11 7.14 5.34 -5.17
CA PHE A 11 6.04 6.25 -5.53
C PHE A 11 5.11 6.50 -4.33
N ALA A 12 4.80 5.45 -3.57
CA ALA A 12 3.97 5.57 -2.37
C ALA A 12 4.60 6.49 -1.31
N LYS A 13 5.93 6.42 -1.12
CA LYS A 13 6.66 7.35 -0.25
C LYS A 13 6.64 8.78 -0.80
N GLN A 14 6.79 8.95 -2.11
CA GLN A 14 6.78 10.26 -2.78
C GLN A 14 5.47 11.03 -2.55
N ILE A 15 4.34 10.33 -2.56
CA ILE A 15 3.02 10.95 -2.36
C ILE A 15 2.61 11.04 -0.88
N GLY A 16 3.45 10.55 0.04
CA GLY A 16 3.15 10.53 1.48
C GLY A 16 2.08 9.52 1.87
N ALA A 17 1.97 8.38 1.19
CA ALA A 17 0.99 7.35 1.53
C ALA A 17 1.37 6.62 2.84
N ASP A 18 0.37 6.38 3.70
CA ASP A 18 0.57 5.69 4.99
C ASP A 18 1.01 4.23 4.87
N ALA A 19 0.67 3.58 3.75
CA ALA A 19 1.15 2.23 3.45
C ALA A 19 1.12 1.94 1.95
N TYR A 20 2.02 1.06 1.52
CA TYR A 20 2.07 0.49 0.18
C TYR A 20 1.86 -1.02 0.24
N THR A 21 1.05 -1.58 -0.67
CA THR A 21 0.90 -3.03 -0.82
C THR A 21 0.98 -3.44 -2.28
N ALA A 22 1.74 -4.50 -2.57
CA ALA A 22 1.94 -4.98 -3.93
C ALA A 22 0.71 -5.69 -4.52
N ASP A 23 -0.14 -6.25 -3.67
CA ASP A 23 -1.31 -7.04 -4.06
C ASP A 23 -2.49 -6.82 -3.09
N ALA A 24 -3.68 -7.25 -3.51
CA ALA A 24 -4.92 -7.05 -2.78
C ALA A 24 -5.00 -7.89 -1.49
N ALA A 25 -4.36 -9.06 -1.43
CA ALA A 25 -4.38 -9.90 -0.23
C ALA A 25 -3.56 -9.25 0.88
N SER A 26 -2.37 -8.75 0.54
CA SER A 26 -1.53 -7.95 1.43
C SER A 26 -2.24 -6.67 1.88
N ALA A 27 -2.98 -6.00 0.98
CA ALA A 27 -3.79 -4.82 1.32
C ALA A 27 -4.81 -5.11 2.44
N ALA A 28 -5.50 -6.24 2.37
CA ALA A 28 -6.49 -6.62 3.38
C ALA A 28 -5.86 -6.87 4.76
N GLN A 29 -4.67 -7.49 4.82
CA GLN A 29 -3.95 -7.71 6.08
C GLN A 29 -3.47 -6.40 6.71
N VAL A 30 -2.89 -5.54 5.88
CA VAL A 30 -2.42 -4.22 6.31
C VAL A 30 -3.60 -3.38 6.79
N ALA A 31 -4.72 -3.36 6.07
CA ALA A 31 -5.93 -2.66 6.48
C ALA A 31 -6.48 -3.12 7.82
N LYS A 32 -6.40 -4.43 8.11
CA LYS A 32 -6.78 -4.99 9.42
C LYS A 32 -5.84 -4.59 10.56
N SER A 33 -4.64 -4.11 10.27
CA SER A 33 -3.68 -3.63 11.28
C SER A 33 -3.87 -2.14 11.61
N PHE A 34 -4.69 -1.43 10.83
CA PHE A 34 -5.00 0.00 11.02
C PHE A 34 -6.31 0.25 11.81
N VAL A 35 -6.92 -0.81 12.37
CA VAL A 35 -8.11 -0.75 13.26
C VAL A 35 -7.77 -0.96 14.71
#